data_AF-A0A7V2WFN0-F1
#
_entry.id   AF-A0A7V2WFN0-F1
#
_cell.length_a   1.000
_cell.length_b   1.000
_cell.length_c   1.000
_cell.angle_alpha   90.00
_cell.angle_beta   90.00
_cell.angle_gamma   90.00
#
_symmetry.space_group_name_H-M   'P 1'
#
loop_
_entity.id
_entity.type
_entity.pdbx_description
1 polymer ?
#
loop_
_entity_poly.entity_id
_entity_poly.type
_entity_poly.pdbx_seq_one_letter_code
_entity_poly.pdbx_strand_id
1 'polypeptide(L)' 'TQAFGHLPKPGESVEIKPFEFTVLNADNRRIRQLKAIKLSDE' A
#
# COMPACT_ATOMS: atom_id res chain seq x y z
N THR A 1 -12.47 1.13 -8.39
CA THR A 1 -11.92 -0.16 -7.89
C THR A 1 -10.78 0.14 -6.94
N GLN A 2 -10.69 -0.61 -5.85
CA GLN A 2 -9.63 -0.48 -4.83
C GLN A 2 -8.49 -1.45 -5.15
N ALA A 3 -7.23 -1.03 -4.94
CA ALA A 3 -6.07 -1.75 -5.48
C ALA A 3 -5.80 -3.12 -4.83
N PHE A 4 -6.03 -3.26 -3.52
CA PHE A 4 -5.86 -4.54 -2.81
C PHE A 4 -7.04 -5.51 -2.98
N GLY A 5 -8.28 -5.01 -3.07
CA GLY A 5 -9.47 -5.87 -3.14
C GLY A 5 -9.92 -6.48 -1.80
N HIS A 6 -9.04 -6.56 -0.81
CA HIS A 6 -9.29 -6.96 0.59
C HIS A 6 -8.70 -5.94 1.57
N LEU A 7 -8.85 -6.18 2.88
CA LEU A 7 -8.12 -5.46 3.92
C LEU A 7 -6.69 -6.02 4.02
N PRO A 8 -5.66 -5.27 3.59
CA PRO A 8 -4.30 -5.80 3.52
C PRO A 8 -3.65 -5.86 4.90
N LYS A 9 -2.69 -6.77 5.04
CA LYS A 9 -1.87 -6.94 6.23
C LYS A 9 -0.60 -6.09 6.17
N PRO A 10 0.02 -5.78 7.33
CA PRO A 10 1.37 -5.22 7.35
C PRO A 10 2.34 -6.05 6.51
N GLY A 11 3.10 -5.39 5.64
CA GLY A 11 4.04 -5.99 4.68
C GLY A 11 3.51 -6.13 3.26
N GLU A 12 2.19 -6.07 3.03
CA GLU A 12 1.65 -6.10 1.66
C GLU A 12 1.94 -4.78 0.92
N SER A 13 2.29 -4.90 -0.37
CA SER A 13 2.56 -3.76 -1.25
C SER A 13 1.61 -3.73 -2.45
N VAL A 14 1.36 -2.53 -2.97
CA VAL A 14 0.70 -2.33 -4.25
C VAL A 14 1.31 -1.17 -5.00
N GLU A 15 1.47 -1.34 -6.31
CA GLU A 15 1.92 -0.28 -7.19
C GLU A 15 0.71 0.53 -7.69
N ILE A 16 0.77 1.83 -7.45
CA ILE A 16 -0.13 2.82 -8.03
C ILE A 16 0.76 3.93 -8.54
N LYS A 17 1.13 3.82 -9.82
CA LYS A 17 2.08 4.75 -10.45
C LYS A 17 1.72 6.21 -10.19
N PRO A 18 2.70 7.06 -9.86
CA PRO A 18 4.15 6.80 -9.88
C PRO A 18 4.70 6.33 -8.52
N PHE A 19 3.92 5.59 -7.72
CA PHE A 19 4.33 5.16 -6.38
C PHE A 19 4.14 3.68 -6.15
N GLU A 20 5.02 3.10 -5.34
CA GLU A 20 4.78 1.85 -4.64
C GLU A 20 4.36 2.16 -3.20
N PHE A 21 3.24 1.57 -2.78
CA PHE A 21 2.74 1.69 -1.42
C PHE A 21 2.92 0.38 -0.68
N THR A 22 3.54 0.41 0.50
CA THR A 22 3.65 -0.74 1.41
C THR A 22 2.88 -0.46 2.69
N VAL A 23 2.07 -1.41 3.14
CA VAL A 23 1.35 -1.34 4.41
C VAL A 23 2.33 -1.56 5.56
N LEU A 24 2.48 -0.55 6.43
CA LEU A 24 3.32 -0.67 7.63
C LEU A 24 2.51 -1.07 8.86
N ASN A 25 1.26 -0.61 8.93
CA ASN A 25 0.37 -0.89 10.05
C ASN A 25 -1.07 -0.92 9.57
N ALA A 26 -1.79 -1.98 9.92
CA ALA A 26 -3.21 -2.14 9.74
C ALA A 26 -3.80 -2.90 10.93
N ASP A 27 -5.05 -2.61 11.25
CA ASP A 27 -5.86 -3.44 12.15
C ASP A 27 -6.96 -4.17 11.36
N ASN A 28 -7.83 -4.91 12.05
CA ASN A 28 -8.91 -5.71 11.44
C ASN A 28 -9.99 -4.90 10.70
N ARG A 29 -9.87 -3.57 10.61
CA ARG A 29 -10.83 -2.72 9.91
C ARG A 29 -10.21 -1.76 8.91
N ARG A 30 -8.96 -1.33 9.13
CA ARG A 30 -8.33 -0.30 8.30
C ARG A 30 -6.81 -0.30 8.35
N ILE A 31 -6.23 0.23 7.29
CA ILE A 31 -4.84 0.65 7.23
C ILE A 31 -4.67 1.90 8.11
N ARG A 32 -3.58 1.92 8.89
CA ARG A 32 -3.19 3.04 9.75
C ARG A 32 -1.97 3.78 9.23
N GLN A 33 -1.06 3.07 8.56
CA GLN A 33 0.18 3.65 8.06
C GLN A 33 0.62 2.96 6.77
N LEU A 34 1.06 3.77 5.82
CA LEU A 34 1.65 3.37 4.55
C LEU A 34 3.05 3.97 4.41
N LYS A 35 3.96 3.22 3.81
CA LYS A 35 5.17 3.75 3.19
C LYS A 35 4.84 4.03 1.73
N ALA A 36 5.23 5.19 1.23
CA ALA A 36 5.16 5.51 -0.19
C ALA A 36 6.59 5.69 -0.72
N ILE A 37 6.94 4.99 -1.79
CA ILE A 37 8.18 5.17 -2.53
C ILE A 37 7.81 5.69 -3.90
N LYS A 38 8.38 6.83 -4.30
CA LYS A 38 8.23 7.31 -5.67
C LYS A 38 9.02 6.37 -6.57
N LEU A 39 8.32 5.69 -7.48
CA LEU A 39 8.93 4.97 -8.57
C LEU A 39 9.40 6.04 -9.57
N SER A 40 10.71 6.14 -9.72
CA SER A 40 11.29 6.86 -10.84
C SER A 40 11.07 6.01 -12.09
N ASP A 41 10.23 6.51 -13.00
CA ASP A 41 10.25 6.07 -14.39
C ASP A 41 11.55 6.64 -15.00
N GLU A 42 12.61 5.83 -15.09
CA GLU A 42 13.77 6.15 -15.95
C GLU A 42 13.36 6.21 -17.43
#